data_AF-A0A0A7RE73-F1
#
_entry.id   AF-A0A0A7RE73-F1
#
_cell.length_a   1.000
_cell.length_b   1.000
_cell.length_c   1.000
_cell.angle_alpha   90.00
_cell.angle_beta   90.00
_cell.angle_gamma   90.00
#
_symmetry.space_group_name_H-M   'P 1'
#
loop_
_entity.id
_entity.type
_entity.pdbx_description
1 polymer ?
#
loop_
_entity_poly.entity_id
_entity_poly.type
_entity_poly.pdbx_seq_one_letter_code
_entity_poly.pdbx_strand_id
1 'polypeptide(L)'
;VEGGNLIVNGKTVRVTAERNPEDLKWDEIGVDVVAEATGLFLTDETARKHITAGAKKVVLTGPSKDATPMFVNGVNFDTYAGQDIVSNASCTTNCLAPIAKVLNDKFGIESGLMTTVHATTATQKTVDGPSAKDWRGGRGASQNIIPSSTGAAKAVGVVLPEVNGKLTGMAFRVPTANVSVVDLTVNLVNGASYEAICAAMKEASEGELKGVLGYTEDAVVSQDFIGEVCTSVFDAKAGIALTDKF
;
A
#
# COMPACT_ATOMS: atom_id res chain seq x y z
N VAL A 1 -13.18 -26.71 13.66
CA VAL A 1 -13.78 -26.95 12.32
C VAL A 1 -15.02 -27.78 12.55
N GLU A 2 -16.16 -27.35 12.06
CA GLU A 2 -17.42 -28.09 12.16
C GLU A 2 -18.12 -28.08 10.80
N GLY A 3 -18.49 -29.26 10.29
CA GLY A 3 -19.16 -29.38 8.98
C GLY A 3 -18.36 -28.79 7.80
N GLY A 4 -17.03 -28.82 7.85
CA GLY A 4 -16.16 -28.21 6.82
C GLY A 4 -15.94 -26.70 6.98
N ASN A 5 -16.61 -26.05 7.94
CA ASN A 5 -16.48 -24.62 8.21
C ASN A 5 -15.50 -24.34 9.35
N LEU A 6 -14.94 -23.14 9.37
CA LEU A 6 -14.14 -22.65 10.50
C LEU A 6 -15.07 -22.16 11.61
N ILE A 7 -14.66 -22.40 12.86
CA ILE A 7 -15.28 -21.81 14.05
C ILE A 7 -14.25 -20.90 14.69
N VAL A 8 -14.48 -19.59 14.64
CA VAL A 8 -13.56 -18.58 15.18
C VAL A 8 -14.30 -17.84 16.29
N ASN A 9 -13.82 -17.98 17.53
CA ASN A 9 -14.44 -17.39 18.72
C ASN A 9 -15.94 -17.73 18.84
N GLY A 10 -16.31 -18.98 18.55
CA GLY A 10 -17.69 -19.47 18.59
C GLY A 10 -18.58 -19.05 17.41
N LYS A 11 -18.04 -18.31 16.43
CA LYS A 11 -18.77 -17.91 15.22
C LYS A 11 -18.38 -18.79 14.04
N THR A 12 -19.38 -19.27 13.31
CA THR A 12 -19.17 -20.03 12.08
C THR A 12 -18.74 -19.12 10.94
N VAL A 13 -17.66 -19.50 10.24
CA VAL A 13 -17.17 -18.84 9.03
C VAL A 13 -17.21 -19.86 7.90
N ARG A 14 -18.02 -19.58 6.87
CA ARG A 14 -18.18 -20.47 5.71
C ARG A 14 -16.85 -20.61 4.97
N VAL A 15 -16.48 -21.83 4.64
CA VAL A 15 -15.29 -22.14 3.83
C VAL A 15 -15.74 -22.68 2.48
N THR A 16 -15.16 -22.15 1.40
CA THR A 16 -15.38 -22.61 0.02
C THR A 16 -14.04 -22.80 -0.68
N ALA A 17 -14.06 -23.53 -1.81
CA ALA A 17 -12.85 -23.83 -2.59
C ALA A 17 -13.06 -23.61 -4.10
N GLU A 18 -13.93 -22.65 -4.44
CA GLU A 18 -14.24 -22.33 -5.83
C GLU A 18 -13.10 -21.56 -6.50
N ARG A 19 -12.81 -21.91 -7.76
CA ARG A 19 -11.80 -21.20 -8.57
C ARG A 19 -12.38 -20.01 -9.31
N ASN A 20 -13.64 -20.09 -9.71
CA ASN A 20 -14.34 -19.04 -10.43
C ASN A 20 -15.15 -18.21 -9.41
N PRO A 21 -14.93 -16.88 -9.33
CA PRO A 21 -15.59 -16.07 -8.32
C PRO A 21 -17.13 -16.02 -8.42
N GLU A 22 -17.70 -16.30 -9.58
CA GLU A 22 -19.16 -16.33 -9.79
C GLU A 22 -19.84 -17.48 -9.02
N ASP A 23 -19.11 -18.56 -8.73
CA ASP A 23 -19.63 -19.75 -8.08
C ASP A 23 -19.64 -19.64 -6.54
N LEU A 24 -19.21 -18.49 -5.99
CA LEU A 24 -19.00 -18.29 -4.54
C LEU A 24 -20.28 -18.07 -3.73
N LYS A 25 -21.41 -17.75 -4.36
CA LYS A 25 -22.73 -17.59 -3.71
C LYS A 25 -22.68 -16.75 -2.43
N TRP A 26 -22.20 -15.52 -2.54
CA TRP A 26 -22.02 -14.59 -1.43
C TRP A 26 -23.34 -14.16 -0.76
N ASP A 27 -24.44 -14.18 -1.51
CA ASP A 27 -25.79 -13.93 -1.03
C ASP A 27 -26.26 -14.95 0.02
N GLU A 28 -25.88 -16.22 -0.10
CA GLU A 28 -26.26 -17.28 0.87
C GLU A 28 -25.79 -16.99 2.31
N ILE A 29 -24.77 -16.15 2.47
CA ILE A 29 -24.27 -15.70 3.79
C ILE A 29 -24.40 -14.18 3.98
N GLY A 30 -25.10 -13.49 3.07
CA GLY A 30 -25.37 -12.05 3.17
C GLY A 30 -24.14 -11.15 3.15
N VAL A 31 -23.12 -11.44 2.33
CA VAL A 31 -21.91 -10.61 2.26
C VAL A 31 -22.21 -9.23 1.67
N ASP A 32 -21.90 -8.17 2.43
CA ASP A 32 -21.95 -6.80 1.93
C ASP A 32 -20.73 -6.46 1.06
N VAL A 33 -19.52 -6.77 1.53
CA VAL A 33 -18.26 -6.41 0.86
C VAL A 33 -17.33 -7.61 0.80
N VAL A 34 -16.78 -7.87 -0.38
CA VAL A 34 -15.73 -8.87 -0.59
C VAL A 34 -14.36 -8.21 -0.59
N ALA A 35 -13.41 -8.75 0.17
CA ALA A 35 -12.00 -8.42 0.05
C ALA A 35 -11.35 -9.35 -0.99
N GLU A 36 -11.16 -8.86 -2.21
CA GLU A 36 -10.51 -9.61 -3.28
C GLU A 36 -8.99 -9.58 -3.08
N ALA A 37 -8.48 -10.68 -2.51
CA ALA A 37 -7.11 -10.80 -2.03
C ALA A 37 -6.29 -11.90 -2.74
N THR A 38 -6.74 -12.40 -3.89
CA THR A 38 -6.04 -13.43 -4.65
C THR A 38 -4.87 -12.86 -5.48
N GLY A 39 -4.93 -11.57 -5.80
CA GLY A 39 -3.99 -10.92 -6.73
C GLY A 39 -4.23 -11.23 -8.20
N LEU A 40 -5.30 -11.98 -8.53
CA LEU A 40 -5.65 -12.39 -9.88
C LEU A 40 -6.70 -11.48 -10.51
N PHE A 41 -7.74 -11.12 -9.75
CA PHE A 41 -8.92 -10.39 -10.24
C PHE A 41 -8.81 -8.89 -9.93
N LEU A 42 -7.92 -8.21 -10.65
CA LEU A 42 -7.55 -6.80 -10.41
C LEU A 42 -8.12 -5.84 -11.47
N THR A 43 -9.24 -6.20 -12.10
CA THR A 43 -9.98 -5.34 -13.05
C THR A 43 -11.47 -5.36 -12.69
N ASP A 44 -12.23 -4.35 -13.09
CA ASP A 44 -13.69 -4.31 -12.87
C ASP A 44 -14.34 -5.58 -13.42
N GLU A 45 -14.06 -5.92 -14.69
CA GLU A 45 -14.60 -7.11 -15.36
C GLU A 45 -14.40 -8.40 -14.54
N THR A 46 -13.20 -8.58 -14.00
CA THR A 46 -12.86 -9.82 -13.29
C THR A 46 -13.38 -9.83 -11.85
N ALA A 47 -13.38 -8.68 -11.16
CA ALA A 47 -13.87 -8.56 -9.79
C ALA A 47 -15.40 -8.53 -9.71
N ARG A 48 -16.09 -8.04 -10.76
CA ARG A 48 -17.56 -7.96 -10.84
C ARG A 48 -18.24 -9.32 -10.75
N LYS A 49 -17.50 -10.39 -11.02
CA LYS A 49 -17.90 -11.77 -10.76
C LYS A 49 -18.34 -12.02 -9.31
N HIS A 50 -17.76 -11.33 -8.33
CA HIS A 50 -18.22 -11.40 -6.95
C HIS A 50 -19.59 -10.74 -6.75
N ILE A 51 -19.87 -9.65 -7.45
CA ILE A 51 -21.18 -8.99 -7.41
C ILE A 51 -22.23 -9.90 -8.06
N THR A 52 -21.90 -10.54 -9.19
CA THR A 52 -22.74 -11.57 -9.81
C THR A 52 -23.02 -12.73 -8.84
N ALA A 53 -22.03 -13.12 -8.04
CA ALA A 53 -22.20 -14.14 -6.99
C ALA A 53 -22.99 -13.65 -5.76
N GLY A 54 -23.47 -12.40 -5.73
CA GLY A 54 -24.38 -11.91 -4.69
C GLY A 54 -23.77 -10.96 -3.66
N ALA A 55 -22.50 -10.57 -3.78
CA ALA A 55 -21.92 -9.52 -2.94
C ALA A 55 -22.40 -8.12 -3.38
N LYS A 56 -22.50 -7.16 -2.46
CA LYS A 56 -22.91 -5.77 -2.82
C LYS A 56 -21.75 -4.93 -3.35
N LYS A 57 -20.54 -5.11 -2.80
CA LYS A 57 -19.33 -4.37 -3.18
C LYS A 57 -18.08 -5.25 -3.13
N VAL A 58 -17.01 -4.79 -3.76
CA VAL A 58 -15.69 -5.44 -3.78
C VAL A 58 -14.59 -4.42 -3.52
N VAL A 59 -13.66 -4.78 -2.64
CA VAL A 59 -12.41 -4.05 -2.41
C VAL A 59 -11.24 -4.91 -2.89
N LEU A 60 -10.51 -4.42 -3.90
CA LEU A 60 -9.27 -5.04 -4.36
C LEU A 60 -8.16 -4.73 -3.35
N THR A 61 -7.47 -5.76 -2.85
CA THR A 61 -6.35 -5.58 -1.89
C THR A 61 -5.00 -5.32 -2.59
N GLY A 62 -5.05 -4.89 -3.86
CA GLY A 62 -3.89 -4.53 -4.66
C GLY A 62 -4.25 -3.48 -5.71
N PRO A 63 -3.25 -2.86 -6.37
CA PRO A 63 -3.51 -1.86 -7.41
C PRO A 63 -4.34 -2.45 -8.54
N SER A 64 -5.37 -1.71 -8.97
CA SER A 64 -6.14 -2.05 -10.16
C SER A 64 -5.25 -2.04 -11.41
N LYS A 65 -5.56 -2.92 -12.35
CA LYS A 65 -4.89 -3.03 -13.66
C LYS A 65 -5.64 -2.28 -14.77
N ASP A 66 -6.74 -1.62 -14.41
CA ASP A 66 -7.59 -0.82 -15.27
C ASP A 66 -7.95 0.52 -14.57
N ALA A 67 -9.04 1.16 -14.98
CA ALA A 67 -9.50 2.43 -14.44
C ALA A 67 -10.30 2.32 -13.12
N THR A 68 -10.37 1.13 -12.50
CA THR A 68 -11.04 0.96 -11.19
C THR A 68 -10.43 1.94 -10.18
N PRO A 69 -11.23 2.77 -9.49
CA PRO A 69 -10.73 3.85 -8.65
C PRO A 69 -9.94 3.33 -7.45
N MET A 70 -8.82 3.98 -7.17
CA MET A 70 -7.98 3.71 -6.00
C MET A 70 -8.29 4.74 -4.91
N PHE A 71 -8.36 4.25 -3.68
CA PHE A 71 -8.53 5.09 -2.50
C PHE A 71 -7.46 4.74 -1.46
N VAL A 72 -6.92 5.77 -0.82
CA VAL A 72 -5.97 5.65 0.29
C VAL A 72 -6.51 6.45 1.47
N ASN A 73 -6.58 5.80 2.64
CA ASN A 73 -7.10 6.42 3.85
C ASN A 73 -6.24 7.63 4.24
N GLY A 74 -6.88 8.71 4.69
CA GLY A 74 -6.20 9.98 5.00
C GLY A 74 -5.74 10.78 3.76
N VAL A 75 -6.00 10.30 2.53
CA VAL A 75 -5.58 10.98 1.30
C VAL A 75 -6.79 11.41 0.47
N ASN A 76 -7.60 10.47 0.00
CA ASN A 76 -8.73 10.76 -0.90
C ASN A 76 -10.00 9.94 -0.60
N PHE A 77 -10.13 9.37 0.61
CA PHE A 77 -11.31 8.60 1.01
C PHE A 77 -12.62 9.42 0.93
N ASP A 78 -12.55 10.73 1.11
CA ASP A 78 -13.65 11.68 0.97
C ASP A 78 -14.16 11.82 -0.47
N THR A 79 -13.37 11.42 -1.47
CA THR A 79 -13.76 11.41 -2.88
C THR A 79 -14.56 10.16 -3.30
N TYR A 80 -14.74 9.21 -2.38
CA TYR A 80 -15.56 8.03 -2.63
C TYR A 80 -17.02 8.42 -2.90
N ALA A 81 -17.54 8.05 -4.07
CA ALA A 81 -18.83 8.48 -4.58
C ALA A 81 -19.86 7.33 -4.69
N GLY A 82 -19.64 6.25 -3.95
CA GLY A 82 -20.56 5.12 -3.91
C GLY A 82 -20.26 4.00 -4.91
N GLN A 83 -19.08 3.99 -5.54
CA GLN A 83 -18.65 2.93 -6.45
C GLN A 83 -18.71 1.55 -5.77
N ASP A 84 -19.13 0.53 -6.49
CA ASP A 84 -19.28 -0.82 -5.96
C ASP A 84 -17.99 -1.64 -6.01
N ILE A 85 -17.08 -1.34 -6.93
CA ILE A 85 -15.74 -1.93 -7.01
C ILE A 85 -14.69 -0.83 -6.85
N VAL A 86 -13.80 -1.02 -5.88
CA VAL A 86 -12.73 -0.06 -5.56
C VAL A 86 -11.42 -0.81 -5.26
N SER A 87 -10.29 -0.13 -5.39
CA SER A 87 -8.98 -0.65 -4.99
C SER A 87 -8.43 0.11 -3.79
N ASN A 88 -7.82 -0.62 -2.85
CA ASN A 88 -7.09 -0.02 -1.72
C ASN A 88 -5.61 0.25 -2.07
N ALA A 89 -5.28 0.36 -3.36
CA ALA A 89 -3.94 0.54 -3.89
C ALA A 89 -2.94 -0.53 -3.39
N SER A 90 -1.68 -0.15 -3.14
CA SER A 90 -0.63 -1.03 -2.58
C SER A 90 -0.21 -0.59 -1.18
N CYS A 91 0.46 -1.46 -0.42
CA CYS A 91 1.09 -1.10 0.85
C CYS A 91 2.04 0.09 0.71
N THR A 92 2.91 0.09 -0.29
CA THR A 92 3.85 1.21 -0.54
C THR A 92 3.13 2.51 -0.88
N THR A 93 2.02 2.46 -1.63
CA THR A 93 1.20 3.67 -1.91
C THR A 93 0.55 4.20 -0.63
N ASN A 94 0.01 3.32 0.22
CA ASN A 94 -0.58 3.70 1.51
C ASN A 94 0.45 4.27 2.50
N CYS A 95 1.73 3.91 2.35
CA CYS A 95 2.83 4.50 3.11
C CYS A 95 3.28 5.87 2.53
N LEU A 96 3.45 5.95 1.21
CA LEU A 96 4.00 7.13 0.54
C LEU A 96 3.00 8.29 0.44
N ALA A 97 1.73 8.00 0.15
CA ALA A 97 0.75 9.04 -0.16
C ALA A 97 0.46 9.98 1.03
N PRO A 98 0.33 9.52 2.30
CA PRO A 98 0.18 10.42 3.45
C PRO A 98 1.37 11.38 3.62
N ILE A 99 2.60 10.87 3.48
CA ILE A 99 3.82 11.69 3.54
C ILE A 99 3.85 12.72 2.40
N ALA A 100 3.58 12.28 1.17
CA ALA A 100 3.56 13.15 0.01
C ALA A 100 2.48 14.25 0.13
N LYS A 101 1.31 13.92 0.70
CA LYS A 101 0.24 14.89 0.98
C LYS A 101 0.72 15.98 1.94
N VAL A 102 1.26 15.62 3.10
CA VAL A 102 1.74 16.62 4.09
C VAL A 102 2.82 17.52 3.50
N LEU A 103 3.81 16.94 2.80
CA LEU A 103 4.87 17.71 2.14
C LEU A 103 4.31 18.65 1.07
N ASN A 104 3.42 18.15 0.22
CA ASN A 104 2.87 18.93 -0.87
C ASN A 104 1.97 20.08 -0.37
N ASP A 105 1.13 19.81 0.63
CA ASP A 105 0.20 20.81 1.16
C ASP A 105 0.94 21.94 1.89
N LYS A 106 2.02 21.64 2.62
CA LYS A 106 2.78 22.63 3.40
C LYS A 106 3.89 23.32 2.60
N PHE A 107 4.59 22.59 1.74
CA PHE A 107 5.83 23.07 1.10
C PHE A 107 5.80 22.99 -0.44
N GLY A 108 4.91 22.16 -1.00
CA GLY A 108 4.80 21.90 -2.43
C GLY A 108 5.91 20.96 -2.92
N ILE A 109 5.53 19.87 -3.58
CA ILE A 109 6.50 18.98 -4.25
C ILE A 109 6.67 19.45 -5.69
N GLU A 110 7.92 19.73 -6.08
CA GLU A 110 8.30 20.01 -7.46
C GLU A 110 8.52 18.71 -8.24
N SER A 111 9.37 17.83 -7.70
CA SER A 111 9.68 16.51 -8.25
C SER A 111 10.17 15.60 -7.13
N GLY A 112 10.07 14.29 -7.31
CA GLY A 112 10.61 13.35 -6.34
C GLY A 112 10.83 11.96 -6.90
N LEU A 113 11.81 11.28 -6.31
CA LEU A 113 12.12 9.88 -6.53
C LEU A 113 11.98 9.14 -5.22
N MET A 114 11.36 7.98 -5.28
CA MET A 114 11.28 7.11 -4.11
C MET A 114 11.96 5.77 -4.35
N THR A 115 12.57 5.27 -3.29
CA THR A 115 13.04 3.91 -3.17
C THR A 115 12.26 3.27 -2.04
N THR A 116 11.84 2.02 -2.20
CA THR A 116 11.41 1.23 -1.04
C THR A 116 12.34 0.05 -0.82
N VAL A 117 12.88 -0.07 0.40
CA VAL A 117 13.52 -1.30 0.86
C VAL A 117 12.42 -2.17 1.41
N HIS A 118 12.06 -3.18 0.62
CA HIS A 118 10.85 -3.96 0.80
C HIS A 118 11.15 -5.36 1.32
N ALA A 119 10.37 -5.83 2.28
CA ALA A 119 10.43 -7.20 2.76
C ALA A 119 10.17 -8.21 1.64
N THR A 120 10.64 -9.44 1.86
CA THR A 120 10.35 -10.56 0.97
C THR A 120 8.84 -10.83 0.89
N THR A 121 8.35 -11.14 -0.30
CA THR A 121 6.92 -11.47 -0.54
C THR A 121 6.75 -12.86 -1.13
N ALA A 122 5.53 -13.40 -1.06
CA ALA A 122 5.18 -14.72 -1.58
C ALA A 122 5.44 -14.91 -3.10
N THR A 123 5.63 -13.81 -3.84
CA THR A 123 5.94 -13.88 -5.28
C THR A 123 7.39 -14.29 -5.57
N GLN A 124 8.29 -14.18 -4.59
CA GLN A 124 9.71 -14.54 -4.74
C GLN A 124 9.94 -16.05 -4.66
N LYS A 125 11.19 -16.49 -4.79
CA LYS A 125 11.61 -17.89 -4.77
C LYS A 125 12.62 -18.11 -3.66
N THR A 126 12.57 -19.27 -3.01
CA THR A 126 13.49 -19.62 -1.91
C THR A 126 14.92 -19.81 -2.41
N VAL A 127 15.07 -20.37 -3.61
CA VAL A 127 16.31 -20.52 -4.37
C VAL A 127 16.10 -20.00 -5.79
N ASP A 128 17.17 -19.86 -6.56
CA ASP A 128 17.09 -19.45 -7.96
C ASP A 128 16.12 -20.35 -8.76
N GLY A 129 15.12 -19.74 -9.39
CA GLY A 129 14.10 -20.45 -10.15
C GLY A 129 13.41 -19.59 -11.20
N PRO A 130 12.58 -20.21 -12.07
CA PRO A 130 11.94 -19.51 -13.17
C PRO A 130 10.95 -18.43 -12.69
N SER A 131 11.03 -17.24 -13.29
CA SER A 131 10.06 -16.15 -13.12
C SER A 131 9.97 -15.35 -14.43
N ALA A 132 9.13 -15.81 -15.35
CA ALA A 132 9.13 -15.35 -16.75
C ALA A 132 8.88 -13.83 -16.91
N LYS A 133 8.11 -13.22 -16.01
CA LYS A 133 7.74 -11.79 -16.06
C LYS A 133 8.67 -10.90 -15.23
N ASP A 134 9.47 -11.47 -14.33
CA ASP A 134 10.40 -10.75 -13.45
C ASP A 134 11.58 -11.67 -13.11
N TRP A 135 12.60 -11.66 -13.97
CA TRP A 135 13.77 -12.54 -13.82
C TRP A 135 14.52 -12.31 -12.51
N ARG A 136 14.59 -11.05 -12.05
CA ARG A 136 15.25 -10.70 -10.78
C ARG A 136 14.48 -11.28 -9.60
N GLY A 137 13.16 -11.20 -9.61
CA GLY A 137 12.29 -11.81 -8.60
C GLY A 137 12.35 -13.34 -8.54
N GLY A 138 12.90 -14.01 -9.57
CA GLY A 138 13.14 -15.45 -9.58
C GLY A 138 14.39 -15.89 -8.81
N ARG A 139 15.27 -14.96 -8.41
CA ARG A 139 16.49 -15.26 -7.66
C ARG A 139 16.18 -15.57 -6.19
N GLY A 140 17.05 -16.33 -5.54
CA GLY A 140 16.90 -16.74 -4.13
C GLY A 140 16.70 -15.56 -3.19
N ALA A 141 15.52 -15.48 -2.57
CA ALA A 141 15.08 -14.32 -1.78
C ALA A 141 15.94 -14.07 -0.54
N SER A 142 16.40 -15.12 0.13
CA SER A 142 17.21 -15.00 1.35
C SER A 142 18.67 -14.60 1.09
N GLN A 143 19.10 -14.60 -0.16
CA GLN A 143 20.51 -14.45 -0.55
C GLN A 143 20.82 -13.11 -1.22
N ASN A 144 19.80 -12.36 -1.65
CA ASN A 144 19.97 -11.25 -2.56
C ASN A 144 19.27 -9.98 -2.07
N ILE A 145 19.87 -8.84 -2.40
CA ILE A 145 19.15 -7.56 -2.54
C ILE A 145 18.65 -7.52 -3.98
N ILE A 146 17.34 -7.61 -4.18
CA ILE A 146 16.72 -7.80 -5.50
C ILE A 146 16.08 -6.49 -5.96
N PRO A 147 16.64 -5.79 -6.95
CA PRO A 147 15.99 -4.61 -7.49
C PRO A 147 14.71 -5.01 -8.25
N SER A 148 13.63 -4.26 -8.03
CA SER A 148 12.28 -4.49 -8.56
C SER A 148 11.65 -3.18 -9.01
N SER A 149 10.80 -3.24 -10.03
CA SER A 149 9.96 -2.10 -10.41
C SER A 149 8.76 -2.01 -9.47
N THR A 150 8.26 -0.79 -9.25
CA THR A 150 7.02 -0.56 -8.50
C THR A 150 6.18 0.51 -9.18
N GLY A 151 4.87 0.30 -9.21
CA GLY A 151 3.89 1.29 -9.65
C GLY A 151 3.45 2.24 -8.54
N ALA A 152 3.90 2.02 -7.30
CA ALA A 152 3.33 2.68 -6.12
C ALA A 152 3.45 4.20 -6.17
N ALA A 153 4.61 4.73 -6.57
CA ALA A 153 4.84 6.17 -6.70
C ALA A 153 3.96 6.81 -7.79
N LYS A 154 3.74 6.11 -8.90
CA LYS A 154 2.81 6.56 -9.94
C LYS A 154 1.35 6.53 -9.45
N ALA A 155 1.00 5.53 -8.64
CA ALA A 155 -0.33 5.43 -8.03
C ALA A 155 -0.61 6.55 -7.03
N VAL A 156 0.42 7.17 -6.44
CA VAL A 156 0.23 8.41 -5.64
C VAL A 156 -0.37 9.51 -6.50
N GLY A 157 0.07 9.67 -7.75
CA GLY A 157 -0.53 10.64 -8.68
C GLY A 157 -1.99 10.35 -9.06
N VAL A 158 -2.50 9.14 -8.81
CA VAL A 158 -3.91 8.80 -9.02
C VAL A 158 -4.75 9.22 -7.82
N VAL A 159 -4.25 8.98 -6.59
CA VAL A 159 -4.98 9.34 -5.35
C VAL A 159 -4.76 10.79 -4.92
N LEU A 160 -3.69 11.41 -5.41
CA LEU A 160 -3.29 12.80 -5.13
C LEU A 160 -2.95 13.48 -6.47
N PRO A 161 -3.97 13.90 -7.27
CA PRO A 161 -3.79 14.36 -8.64
C PRO A 161 -2.79 15.53 -8.82
N GLU A 162 -2.62 16.37 -7.80
CA GLU A 162 -1.71 17.51 -7.78
C GLU A 162 -0.22 17.14 -7.78
N VAL A 163 0.12 15.87 -7.49
CA VAL A 163 1.47 15.32 -7.64
C VAL A 163 1.59 14.34 -8.82
N ASN A 164 0.56 14.26 -9.68
CA ASN A 164 0.61 13.41 -10.85
C ASN A 164 1.77 13.80 -11.78
N GLY A 165 2.55 12.80 -12.20
CA GLY A 165 3.76 13.00 -13.01
C GLY A 165 4.98 13.54 -12.26
N LYS A 166 4.86 13.90 -10.96
CA LYS A 166 5.97 14.43 -10.16
C LYS A 166 6.74 13.35 -9.41
N LEU A 167 6.09 12.22 -9.12
CA LEU A 167 6.67 11.12 -8.33
C LEU A 167 6.78 9.84 -9.16
N THR A 168 7.94 9.21 -9.10
CA THR A 168 8.16 7.83 -9.56
C THR A 168 9.19 7.15 -8.65
N GLY A 169 9.43 5.86 -8.83
CA GLY A 169 10.36 5.16 -7.97
C GLY A 169 10.65 3.74 -8.37
N MET A 170 11.43 3.09 -7.51
CA MET A 170 11.84 1.70 -7.63
C MET A 170 11.85 1.03 -6.26
N ALA A 171 12.11 -0.28 -6.22
CA ALA A 171 12.19 -1.04 -4.98
C ALA A 171 13.43 -1.92 -4.94
N PHE A 172 13.91 -2.21 -3.73
CA PHE A 172 14.85 -3.28 -3.45
C PHE A 172 14.20 -4.27 -2.49
N ARG A 173 14.01 -5.52 -2.92
CA ARG A 173 13.53 -6.58 -2.02
C ARG A 173 14.70 -7.15 -1.24
N VAL A 174 14.56 -7.28 0.07
CA VAL A 174 15.63 -7.73 0.97
C VAL A 174 15.21 -8.96 1.80
N PRO A 175 16.17 -9.70 2.38
CA PRO A 175 15.93 -10.90 3.19
C PRO A 175 15.26 -10.65 4.57
N THR A 176 14.26 -9.78 4.65
CA THR A 176 13.42 -9.58 5.84
C THR A 176 12.03 -10.17 5.61
N ALA A 177 11.42 -10.71 6.67
CA ALA A 177 10.16 -11.44 6.56
C ALA A 177 8.93 -10.53 6.46
N ASN A 178 8.98 -9.34 7.08
CA ASN A 178 7.94 -8.33 7.05
C ASN A 178 8.55 -6.96 7.39
N VAL A 179 7.73 -5.91 7.28
CA VAL A 179 8.08 -4.50 7.41
C VAL A 179 8.99 -4.02 6.28
N SER A 180 8.62 -2.88 5.72
CA SER A 180 9.32 -2.22 4.62
C SER A 180 9.46 -0.75 4.95
N VAL A 181 10.39 -0.07 4.29
CA VAL A 181 10.61 1.36 4.48
C VAL A 181 10.56 2.07 3.13
N VAL A 182 10.02 3.28 3.13
CA VAL A 182 10.07 4.21 2.01
C VAL A 182 11.16 5.24 2.29
N ASP A 183 12.06 5.40 1.34
CA ASP A 183 12.97 6.52 1.21
C ASP A 183 12.41 7.43 0.10
N LEU A 184 12.03 8.65 0.47
CA LEU A 184 11.47 9.64 -0.44
C LEU A 184 12.42 10.83 -0.52
N THR A 185 13.06 10.99 -1.69
CA THR A 185 13.89 12.16 -2.01
C THR A 185 13.07 13.13 -2.87
N VAL A 186 12.90 14.36 -2.41
CA VAL A 186 12.04 15.36 -3.09
C VAL A 186 12.73 16.71 -3.23
N ASN A 187 12.43 17.40 -4.31
CA ASN A 187 12.66 18.83 -4.43
C ASN A 187 11.40 19.58 -4.00
N LEU A 188 11.54 20.51 -3.07
CA LEU A 188 10.45 21.35 -2.58
C LEU A 188 10.36 22.66 -3.35
N VAL A 189 9.13 23.10 -3.65
CA VAL A 189 8.87 24.40 -4.28
C VAL A 189 9.25 25.51 -3.30
N ASN A 190 8.69 25.46 -2.09
CA ASN A 190 9.00 26.34 -0.98
C ASN A 190 9.94 25.62 -0.02
N GLY A 191 11.14 26.17 0.16
CA GLY A 191 12.13 25.54 1.04
C GLY A 191 11.72 25.57 2.51
N ALA A 192 12.16 24.57 3.27
CA ALA A 192 11.91 24.41 4.69
C ALA A 192 13.13 23.75 5.36
N SER A 193 13.42 24.12 6.61
CA SER A 193 14.41 23.38 7.40
C SER A 193 13.88 21.99 7.74
N TYR A 194 14.78 21.04 8.01
CA TYR A 194 14.38 19.67 8.37
C TYR A 194 13.52 19.63 9.64
N GLU A 195 13.76 20.54 10.59
CA GLU A 195 12.94 20.68 11.80
C GLU A 195 11.52 21.13 11.46
N ALA A 196 11.34 22.04 10.49
CA ALA A 196 10.02 22.47 10.04
C ALA A 196 9.26 21.33 9.33
N ILE A 197 9.96 20.50 8.55
CA ILE A 197 9.39 19.29 7.94
C ILE A 197 8.95 18.30 9.03
N CYS A 198 9.81 18.02 10.01
CA CYS A 198 9.50 17.16 11.14
C CYS A 198 8.29 17.65 11.94
N ALA A 199 8.21 18.96 12.21
CA ALA A 199 7.10 19.57 12.92
C ALA A 199 5.78 19.41 12.15
N ALA A 200 5.78 19.61 10.82
CA ALA A 200 4.60 19.42 9.98
C ALA A 200 4.14 17.95 9.95
N MET A 201 5.07 17.00 9.89
CA MET A 201 4.76 15.57 9.97
C MET A 201 4.15 15.19 11.32
N LYS A 202 4.71 15.69 12.41
CA LYS A 202 4.21 15.46 13.77
C LYS A 202 2.81 16.04 13.94
N GLU A 203 2.59 17.30 13.53
CA GLU A 203 1.28 17.97 13.55
C GLU A 203 0.22 17.14 12.79
N ALA A 204 0.53 16.68 11.58
CA ALA A 204 -0.39 15.86 10.79
C ALA A 204 -0.66 14.50 11.46
N SER A 205 0.37 13.86 12.02
CA SER A 205 0.24 12.54 12.70
C SER A 205 -0.60 12.60 13.99
N GLU A 206 -0.55 13.71 14.70
CA GLU A 206 -1.31 13.91 15.96
C GLU A 206 -2.69 14.53 15.69
N GLY A 207 -2.89 15.11 14.51
CA GLY A 207 -4.10 15.78 14.05
C GLY A 207 -4.85 15.03 12.96
N GLU A 208 -4.85 15.58 11.74
CA GLU A 208 -5.75 15.16 10.66
C GLU A 208 -5.51 13.73 10.14
N LEU A 209 -4.29 13.20 10.26
CA LEU A 209 -3.89 11.87 9.81
C LEU A 209 -3.69 10.88 10.97
N LYS A 210 -4.22 11.17 12.15
CA LYS A 210 -4.06 10.29 13.32
C LYS A 210 -4.59 8.87 13.04
N GLY A 211 -3.72 7.88 13.27
CA GLY A 211 -4.00 6.47 13.00
C GLY A 211 -3.75 6.03 11.54
N VAL A 212 -3.34 6.96 10.67
CA VAL A 212 -2.85 6.68 9.31
C VAL A 212 -1.35 6.99 9.24
N LEU A 213 -0.98 8.21 9.63
CA LEU A 213 0.40 8.66 9.76
C LEU A 213 0.81 8.62 11.24
N GLY A 214 1.88 7.89 11.55
CA GLY A 214 2.61 7.95 12.81
C GLY A 214 3.86 8.80 12.69
N TYR A 215 4.44 9.15 13.83
CA TYR A 215 5.68 9.93 13.94
C TYR A 215 6.53 9.39 15.09
N THR A 216 7.83 9.25 14.87
CA THR A 216 8.77 8.82 15.91
C THR A 216 10.09 9.56 15.85
N GLU A 217 10.68 9.79 17.02
CA GLU A 217 12.04 10.30 17.21
C GLU A 217 12.94 9.23 17.86
N ASP A 218 12.47 8.00 18.04
CA ASP A 218 13.25 6.92 18.64
C ASP A 218 14.22 6.30 17.63
N ALA A 219 15.26 5.62 18.11
CA ALA A 219 16.20 4.89 17.27
C ALA A 219 15.63 3.50 16.88
N VAL A 220 14.57 3.53 16.07
CA VAL A 220 13.78 2.36 15.67
C VAL A 220 14.47 1.55 14.56
N VAL A 221 14.08 0.27 14.45
CA VAL A 221 14.41 -0.62 13.34
C VAL A 221 13.15 -1.35 12.85
N SER A 222 13.25 -2.08 11.73
CA SER A 222 12.08 -2.69 11.08
C SER A 222 11.23 -3.59 12.00
N GLN A 223 11.86 -4.31 12.93
CA GLN A 223 11.15 -5.23 13.82
C GLN A 223 10.24 -4.52 14.83
N ASP A 224 10.50 -3.24 15.13
CA ASP A 224 9.67 -2.46 16.06
C ASP A 224 8.29 -2.15 15.47
N PHE A 225 8.13 -2.29 14.15
CA PHE A 225 6.88 -2.02 13.43
C PHE A 225 6.10 -3.29 13.03
N ILE A 226 6.48 -4.46 13.56
CA ILE A 226 5.71 -5.68 13.34
C ILE A 226 4.35 -5.55 14.04
N GLY A 227 3.28 -5.48 13.24
CA GLY A 227 1.92 -5.29 13.74
C GLY A 227 1.52 -3.83 13.89
N GLU A 228 2.32 -2.88 13.40
CA GLU A 228 1.93 -1.48 13.27
C GLU A 228 0.69 -1.34 12.38
N VAL A 229 -0.22 -0.47 12.81
CA VAL A 229 -1.53 -0.24 12.17
C VAL A 229 -1.53 1.04 11.34
N CYS A 230 -0.72 2.03 11.71
CA CYS A 230 -0.46 3.20 10.87
C CYS A 230 0.15 2.73 9.54
N THR A 231 -0.40 3.19 8.42
CA THR A 231 0.10 2.79 7.10
C THR A 231 1.44 3.44 6.77
N SER A 232 1.76 4.54 7.45
CA SER A 232 3.03 5.25 7.33
C SER A 232 3.49 5.72 8.70
N VAL A 233 4.75 5.50 9.06
CA VAL A 233 5.35 6.07 10.27
C VAL A 233 6.59 6.84 9.86
N PHE A 234 6.60 8.14 10.12
CA PHE A 234 7.72 9.01 9.82
C PHE A 234 8.82 8.85 10.87
N ASP A 235 10.01 8.45 10.43
CA ASP A 235 11.21 8.39 11.26
C ASP A 235 11.99 9.70 11.14
N ALA A 236 11.91 10.52 12.19
CA ALA A 236 12.50 11.85 12.22
C ALA A 236 14.03 11.86 12.40
N LYS A 237 14.66 10.75 12.75
CA LYS A 237 16.12 10.67 12.92
C LYS A 237 16.82 9.97 11.76
N ALA A 238 16.08 9.20 10.95
CA ALA A 238 16.62 8.55 9.77
C ALA A 238 16.69 9.47 8.52
N GLY A 239 15.85 10.51 8.45
CA GLY A 239 15.88 11.46 7.35
C GLY A 239 17.06 12.42 7.41
N ILE A 240 17.37 13.04 6.27
CA ILE A 240 18.43 14.03 6.12
C ILE A 240 18.04 15.05 5.05
N ALA A 241 18.40 16.31 5.25
CA ALA A 241 18.26 17.37 4.26
C ALA A 241 19.65 17.82 3.79
N LEU A 242 19.84 17.96 2.47
CA LEU A 242 21.05 18.54 1.89
C LEU A 242 20.95 20.07 1.85
N THR A 243 19.76 20.58 1.54
CA THR A 243 19.42 22.00 1.50
C THR A 243 17.99 22.21 1.98
N ASP A 244 17.58 23.45 2.22
CA ASP A 244 16.18 23.73 2.56
C ASP A 244 15.18 23.30 1.46
N LYS A 245 15.64 22.99 0.24
CA LYS A 245 14.79 22.53 -0.87
C LYS A 245 14.98 21.06 -1.26
N PHE A 246 15.89 20.33 -0.61
CA PHE A 246 16.25 18.96 -0.99
C PHE A 246 16.66 18.12 0.21
#